data_AF-A0AAQ3JYF8-F1
#
_entry.id   AF-A0AAQ3JYF8-F1
#
_cell.length_a   1.000
_cell.length_b   1.000
_cell.length_c   1.000
_cell.angle_alpha   90.00
_cell.angle_beta   90.00
_cell.angle_gamma   90.00
#
_symmetry.space_group_name_H-M   'P 1'
#
loop_
_entity.id
_entity.type
_entity.pdbx_description
1 polymer ?
#
loop_
_entity_poly.entity_id
_entity_poly.type
_entity_poly.pdbx_seq_one_letter_code
_entity_poly.pdbx_strand_id
1 'polypeptide(L)'
;MEKRRPEEEAAQGPPPPRALKRRHGVCEASCRRKGRRQSSRVAVRWRVRTLQRLVPGGRRLQPEQLFSRTADYIFQLRLQVHLLRALSKLYHLP
;
A
#
# COMPACT_ATOMS: atom_id res chain seq x y z
N MET A 1 -49.56 21.15 -62.94
CA MET A 1 -49.15 19.86 -62.35
C MET A 1 -47.63 19.89 -62.29
N GLU A 2 -47.07 20.25 -61.13
CA GLU A 2 -46.39 19.29 -60.25
C GLU A 2 -44.92 19.15 -60.70
N LYS A 3 -43.91 19.66 -59.98
CA LYS A 3 -43.54 19.25 -58.62
C LYS A 3 -42.52 20.24 -58.03
N ARG A 4 -42.64 20.48 -56.72
CA ARG A 4 -41.62 21.12 -55.88
C ARG A 4 -40.52 20.11 -55.49
N ARG A 5 -39.35 20.69 -55.13
CA ARG A 5 -38.30 20.25 -54.18
C ARG A 5 -37.17 19.33 -54.71
N PRO A 6 -35.99 19.33 -54.06
CA PRO A 6 -35.33 20.42 -53.34
C PRO A 6 -33.82 20.52 -53.67
N GLU A 7 -33.27 21.64 -53.22
CA GLU A 7 -31.87 22.03 -53.14
C GLU A 7 -30.89 20.89 -52.83
N GLU A 8 -29.82 20.93 -53.61
CA GLU A 8 -28.58 20.16 -53.57
C GLU A 8 -27.88 20.29 -52.21
N GLU A 9 -28.26 19.43 -51.26
CA GLU A 9 -27.62 19.32 -49.95
C GLU A 9 -26.29 18.56 -50.09
N ALA A 10 -25.26 19.37 -50.28
CA ALA A 10 -23.87 19.18 -49.86
C ALA A 10 -23.46 17.80 -49.32
N ALA A 11 -22.53 17.20 -50.05
CA ALA A 11 -21.29 16.64 -49.51
C ALA A 11 -21.37 15.52 -48.46
N GLN A 12 -20.77 14.39 -48.86
CA GLN A 12 -19.92 13.55 -48.01
C GLN A 12 -20.67 12.70 -46.98
N GLY A 13 -20.78 11.41 -47.32
CA GLY A 13 -21.12 10.37 -46.37
C GLY A 13 -20.21 10.39 -45.12
N PRO A 14 -20.66 9.76 -44.03
CA PRO A 14 -19.94 9.83 -42.76
C PRO A 14 -18.51 9.27 -42.93
N PRO A 15 -17.47 9.98 -42.43
CA PRO A 15 -16.12 9.45 -42.44
C PRO A 15 -16.08 8.17 -41.59
N PRO A 16 -15.30 7.14 -41.98
CA PRO A 16 -15.17 5.93 -41.18
C PRO A 16 -14.67 6.29 -39.78
N PRO A 17 -15.16 5.60 -38.72
CA PRO A 17 -14.71 5.87 -37.36
C PRO A 17 -13.21 5.65 -37.28
N ARG A 18 -12.50 6.74 -36.96
CA ARG A 18 -11.05 6.77 -36.78
C ARG A 18 -10.68 5.71 -35.75
N ALA A 19 -10.01 4.65 -36.20
CA ALA A 19 -9.41 3.67 -35.31
C ALA A 19 -8.49 4.41 -34.33
N LEU A 20 -8.96 4.56 -33.09
CA LEU A 20 -8.18 5.09 -31.99
C LEU A 20 -7.04 4.10 -31.73
N LYS A 21 -5.93 4.28 -32.46
CA LYS A 21 -4.70 3.54 -32.25
C LYS A 21 -4.16 3.93 -30.90
N ARG A 22 -4.59 3.19 -29.87
CA ARG A 22 -4.11 3.29 -28.50
C ARG A 22 -2.60 3.04 -28.53
N ARG A 23 -1.84 4.14 -28.53
CA ARG A 23 -0.40 4.11 -28.33
C ARG A 23 -0.15 3.65 -26.91
N HIS A 24 -0.01 2.34 -26.70
CA HIS A 24 0.68 1.83 -25.53
C HIS A 24 2.16 2.14 -25.71
N GLY A 25 2.55 3.36 -25.28
CA GLY A 25 3.94 3.72 -25.09
C GLY A 25 4.50 2.81 -23.99
N VAL A 26 5.41 1.93 -24.38
CA VAL A 26 6.09 0.97 -23.52
C VAL A 26 7.00 1.76 -22.57
N CYS A 27 6.48 2.10 -21.39
CA CYS A 27 7.26 2.63 -20.27
C CYS A 27 7.51 1.52 -19.23
N GLU A 28 8.03 0.37 -19.67
CA GLU A 28 8.23 -0.80 -18.82
C GLU A 28 9.20 -0.54 -17.66
N ALA A 29 10.26 0.24 -17.87
CA ALA A 29 11.24 0.53 -16.81
C ALA A 29 10.71 1.49 -15.73
N SER A 30 9.82 2.42 -16.09
CA SER A 30 9.22 3.40 -15.17
C SER A 30 8.07 2.79 -14.38
N CYS A 31 7.20 2.01 -15.05
CA CYS A 31 6.09 1.32 -14.40
C CYS A 31 6.57 0.26 -13.39
N ARG A 32 7.63 -0.49 -13.70
CA ARG A 32 8.22 -1.48 -12.75
C ARG A 32 8.72 -0.83 -11.46
N ARG A 33 9.43 0.31 -11.55
CA ARG A 33 9.91 1.04 -10.36
C ARG A 33 8.75 1.59 -9.52
N LYS A 34 7.69 2.08 -10.16
CA LYS A 34 6.50 2.62 -9.47
C LYS A 34 5.72 1.52 -8.76
N GLY A 35 5.51 0.37 -9.40
CA GLY A 35 4.87 -0.80 -8.79
C GLY A 35 5.64 -1.35 -7.59
N ARG A 36 6.97 -1.45 -7.67
CA ARG A 36 7.81 -1.93 -6.55
C ARG A 36 7.73 -1.01 -5.33
N ARG A 37 7.74 0.32 -5.53
CA ARG A 37 7.59 1.31 -4.46
C ARG A 37 6.21 1.30 -3.82
N GLN A 38 5.16 1.05 -4.59
CA GLN A 38 3.81 0.89 -4.04
C GLN A 38 3.68 -0.39 -3.22
N SER A 39 4.21 -1.51 -3.71
CA SER A 39 4.24 -2.77 -2.99
C SER A 39 5.00 -2.67 -1.65
N SER A 40 6.15 -2.00 -1.62
CA SER A 40 6.90 -1.78 -0.37
C SER A 40 6.13 -0.92 0.64
N ARG A 41 5.46 0.15 0.19
CA ARG A 41 4.63 0.99 1.07
C ARG A 41 3.46 0.21 1.68
N VAL A 42 2.80 -0.63 0.89
CA VAL A 42 1.72 -1.50 1.38
C VAL A 42 2.26 -2.48 2.41
N ALA A 43 3.41 -3.13 2.14
CA ALA A 43 4.04 -4.05 3.08
C ALA A 43 4.43 -3.37 4.41
N VAL A 44 4.98 -2.15 4.36
CA VAL A 44 5.33 -1.38 5.57
C VAL A 44 4.07 -1.04 6.37
N ARG A 45 2.98 -0.61 5.72
CA ARG A 45 1.70 -0.36 6.40
C ARG A 45 1.16 -1.60 7.10
N TRP A 46 1.26 -2.77 6.47
CA TRP A 46 0.87 -4.04 7.10
C TRP A 46 1.73 -4.35 8.31
N ARG A 47 3.06 -4.19 8.22
CA ARG A 47 3.97 -4.40 9.35
C ARG A 47 3.68 -3.47 10.53
N VAL A 48 3.43 -2.19 10.26
CA VAL A 48 3.06 -1.21 11.29
C VAL A 48 1.73 -1.60 11.94
N ARG A 49 0.70 -2.00 11.18
CA ARG A 49 -0.56 -2.51 11.74
C ARG A 49 -0.37 -3.75 12.60
N THR A 50 0.48 -4.67 12.19
CA THR A 50 0.83 -5.84 12.99
C THR A 50 1.49 -5.42 14.29
N LEU A 51 2.45 -4.49 14.23
CA LEU A 51 3.14 -3.98 15.41
C LEU A 51 2.17 -3.29 16.39
N GLN A 52 1.21 -2.50 15.88
CA GLN A 52 0.15 -1.88 16.69
C GLN A 52 -0.74 -2.89 17.42
N ARG A 53 -0.88 -4.12 16.89
CA ARG A 53 -1.65 -5.20 17.54
C ARG A 53 -0.83 -5.94 18.61
N LEU A 54 0.48 -6.06 18.42
CA LEU A 54 1.39 -6.74 19.33
C LEU A 54 1.75 -5.91 20.55
N VAL A 55 1.94 -4.60 20.35
CA VAL A 55 2.37 -3.69 21.41
C VAL A 55 1.16 -3.27 22.26
N PRO A 56 1.21 -3.43 23.60
CA PRO A 56 0.15 -2.97 24.48
C PRO A 56 -0.10 -1.47 24.32
N GLY A 57 -1.35 -1.08 24.05
CA GLY A 57 -1.73 0.31 23.79
C GLY A 57 -1.38 0.82 22.38
N GLY A 58 -0.81 -0.01 21.51
CA GLY A 58 -0.29 0.40 20.19
C GLY A 58 -1.34 0.78 19.15
N ARG A 59 -2.60 0.34 19.27
CA ARG A 59 -3.66 0.51 18.24
C ARG A 59 -3.98 1.97 17.88
N ARG A 60 -3.73 2.91 18.78
CA ARG A 60 -4.02 4.35 18.57
C ARG A 60 -2.77 5.22 18.46
N LEU A 61 -1.57 4.62 18.50
CA LEU A 61 -0.31 5.38 18.47
C LEU A 61 0.12 5.70 17.04
N GLN A 62 0.65 6.91 16.86
CA GLN A 62 1.36 7.29 15.65
C GLN A 62 2.64 6.46 15.49
N PRO A 63 3.15 6.25 14.27
CA PRO A 63 4.30 5.38 14.02
C PRO A 63 5.53 5.73 14.88
N GLU A 64 5.83 7.01 15.04
CA GLU A 64 6.98 7.51 15.80
C GLU A 64 6.87 7.11 17.28
N GLN A 65 5.68 7.31 17.88
CA GLN A 65 5.41 6.91 19.26
C GLN A 65 5.31 5.40 19.44
N LEU A 66 4.78 4.70 18.42
CA LEU A 66 4.69 3.25 18.40
C LEU A 66 6.09 2.62 18.49
N PHE A 67 7.08 3.16 17.77
CA PHE A 67 8.44 2.63 17.81
C PHE A 67 9.10 2.85 19.17
N SER A 68 8.98 4.03 19.77
CA SER A 68 9.48 4.28 21.13
C SER A 68 8.83 3.32 22.14
N ARG A 69 7.49 3.19 22.10
CA ARG A 69 6.77 2.26 22.96
C ARG A 69 7.15 0.81 22.73
N THR A 70 7.47 0.45 21.49
CA THR A 70 7.96 -0.90 21.13
C THR A 70 9.32 -1.16 21.79
N ALA A 71 10.22 -0.19 21.75
CA ALA A 71 11.54 -0.32 22.38
C ALA A 71 11.41 -0.54 23.89
N ASP A 72 10.56 0.26 24.55
CA ASP A 72 10.27 0.11 25.98
C ASP A 72 9.69 -1.28 26.29
N TYR A 73 8.72 -1.72 25.48
CA TYR A 73 8.07 -3.01 25.69
C TYR A 73 9.02 -4.19 25.50
N ILE A 74 9.89 -4.15 24.48
CA ILE A 74 10.94 -5.17 24.28
C ILE A 74 11.88 -5.20 25.49
N PHE A 75 12.28 -4.02 25.99
CA PHE A 75 13.15 -3.92 27.15
C PHE A 75 12.49 -4.53 28.40
N GLN A 76 11.24 -4.19 28.68
CA GLN A 76 10.47 -4.74 29.80
C GLN A 76 10.35 -6.26 29.74
N LEU A 77 10.01 -6.82 28.56
CA LEU A 77 9.92 -8.27 28.38
C LEU A 77 11.27 -8.96 28.62
N ARG A 78 12.37 -8.39 28.11
CA ARG A 78 13.72 -8.93 28.34
C ARG A 78 14.07 -8.93 29.83
N LEU A 79 13.77 -7.83 30.53
CA LEU A 79 14.01 -7.72 31.96
C LEU A 79 13.20 -8.75 32.75
N GLN A 80 11.92 -8.91 32.45
CA GLN A 80 11.05 -9.93 33.08
C GLN A 80 11.61 -11.35 32.88
N VAL A 81 12.03 -11.69 31.66
CA VAL A 81 12.64 -13.00 31.38
C VAL A 81 13.97 -13.18 32.11
N HIS A 82 14.80 -12.15 32.17
CA HIS A 82 16.07 -12.21 32.90
C HIS A 82 15.86 -12.39 34.41
N LEU A 83 14.92 -11.65 34.99
CA LEU A 83 14.56 -11.80 36.41
C LEU A 83 14.05 -13.21 36.70
N LEU A 84 13.08 -13.70 35.92
CA LEU A 84 12.53 -15.04 36.09
C LEU A 84 13.61 -16.12 35.95
N ARG A 85 14.55 -15.97 35.01
CA ARG A 85 15.68 -16.88 34.87
C ARG A 85 16.64 -16.80 36.06
N ALA A 86 16.92 -15.62 36.58
CA ALA A 86 17.77 -15.44 37.75
C ALA A 86 17.14 -16.09 38.98
N LEU A 87 15.84 -15.84 39.22
CA LEU A 87 15.09 -16.48 40.29
C LEU A 87 15.05 -18.00 40.12
N SER A 88 14.73 -18.49 38.92
CA SER A 88 14.74 -19.94 38.63
C SER A 88 16.09 -20.58 38.95
N LYS A 89 17.22 -19.92 38.63
CA LYS A 89 18.56 -20.40 39.01
C LYS A 89 18.77 -20.41 40.52
N LEU A 90 18.29 -19.39 41.24
CA LEU A 90 18.37 -19.32 42.69
C LEU A 90 17.55 -20.42 43.37
N TYR A 91 16.37 -20.74 42.84
CA TYR A 91 15.53 -21.83 43.37
C TYR A 91 15.94 -23.23 42.90
N HIS A 92 16.76 -23.32 41.85
CA HIS A 92 17.41 -24.55 41.39
C HIS A 92 18.81 -24.75 41.99
N LEU A 93 19.28 -23.86 42.89
CA LEU A 93 20.47 -24.14 43.68
C LEU A 93 20.13 -25.30 44.64
N PRO A 94 20.96 -26.37 44.67
CA PRO A 94 20.75 -27.52 45.55
C PRO A 94 20.88 -27.17 47.04
#